data_AF-A0A8B9F2K2-F1
#
_entry.id   AF-A0A8B9F2K2-F1
#
_cell.length_a   1.000
_cell.length_b   1.000
_cell.length_c   1.000
_cell.angle_alpha   90.00
_cell.angle_beta   90.00
_cell.angle_gamma   90.00
#
_symmetry.space_group_name_H-M   'P 1'
#
loop_
_entity.id
_entity.type
_entity.pdbx_description
1 polymer ?
#
loop_
_entity_poly.entity_id
_entity_poly.type
_entity_poly.pdbx_seq_one_letter_code
_entity_poly.pdbx_strand_id
1 'polypeptide(L)'
;MELHSLQEALKVEIQCHQKLVAQMKQDPQNGDLKKQIHERQSRIAALNEKQVRNRSIQLCLVFLLVFTMHCLNIRKVSALAKKYRQQGI
;
A
#
# COMPACT_ATOMS: atom_id res chain seq x y z
N MET A 1 2.65 1.62 -13.09
CA MET A 1 1.86 2.85 -13.32
C MET A 1 0.57 2.88 -12.50
N GLU A 2 -0.13 1.76 -12.31
CA GLU A 2 -1.40 1.73 -11.55
C GLU A 2 -1.33 2.18 -10.09
N LEU A 3 -0.23 1.94 -9.37
CA LEU A 3 -0.13 2.36 -7.96
C LEU A 3 0.02 3.88 -7.81
N HIS A 4 0.78 4.51 -8.72
CA HIS A 4 0.98 5.96 -8.74
C HIS A 4 -0.32 6.68 -9.15
N SER A 5 -1.04 6.15 -10.15
CA SER A 5 -2.35 6.70 -10.53
C SER A 5 -3.38 6.54 -9.40
N LEU A 6 -3.36 5.42 -8.68
CA LEU A 6 -4.22 5.20 -7.51
C LEU A 6 -3.91 6.19 -6.37
N GLN A 7 -2.62 6.47 -6.13
CA GLN A 7 -2.17 7.46 -5.16
C GLN A 7 -2.64 8.87 -5.51
N GLU A 8 -2.48 9.27 -6.78
CA GLU A 8 -2.89 10.59 -7.24
C GLU A 8 -4.42 10.74 -7.18
N ALA A 9 -5.16 9.72 -7.60
CA ALA A 9 -6.62 9.71 -7.51
C ALA A 9 -7.11 9.86 -6.06
N LEU A 10 -6.52 9.13 -5.11
CA LEU A 10 -6.87 9.25 -3.70
C LEU A 10 -6.55 10.65 -3.16
N LYS A 11 -5.40 11.22 -3.51
CA LYS A 11 -5.00 12.57 -3.10
C LYS A 11 -5.97 13.63 -3.61
N VAL A 12 -6.35 13.57 -4.89
CA VAL A 12 -7.32 14.48 -5.50
C VAL A 12 -8.69 14.35 -4.83
N GLU A 13 -9.16 13.13 -4.56
CA GLU A 13 -10.45 12.90 -3.93
C GLU A 13 -10.49 13.46 -2.49
N ILE A 14 -9.40 13.28 -1.72
CA ILE A 14 -9.24 13.88 -0.38
C ILE A 14 -9.26 15.40 -0.45
N GLN A 15 -8.51 16.01 -1.38
CA GLN A 15 -8.49 17.47 -1.53
C GLN A 15 -9.87 18.02 -1.88
N CYS A 16 -10.62 17.33 -2.74
CA CYS A 16 -11.95 17.79 -3.12
C CYS A 16 -12.96 17.62 -1.96
N HIS A 17 -12.91 16.50 -1.23
CA HIS A 17 -13.71 16.31 -0.03
C HIS A 17 -13.42 17.40 1.02
N GLN A 18 -12.16 17.75 1.26
CA GLN A 18 -11.78 18.81 2.19
C GLN A 18 -12.33 20.19 1.80
N LYS A 19 -12.35 20.51 0.50
CA LYS A 19 -12.98 21.75 -0.01
C LYS A 19 -14.47 21.79 0.29
N LEU A 20 -15.19 20.68 0.06
CA LEU A 20 -16.63 20.59 0.37
C LEU A 20 -16.89 20.66 1.88
N VAL A 21 -16.05 20.03 2.70
CA VAL A 21 -16.15 20.14 4.18
C VAL A 21 -15.94 21.58 4.64
N ALA A 22 -15.02 22.33 4.02
CA ALA A 22 -14.84 23.75 4.32
C ALA A 22 -16.09 24.57 3.96
N GLN A 23 -16.74 24.28 2.82
CA GLN A 23 -18.00 24.92 2.42
C GLN A 23 -19.15 24.56 3.36
N MET A 24 -19.25 23.29 3.79
CA MET A 24 -20.24 22.82 4.77
C MET A 24 -20.11 23.53 6.13
N LYS A 25 -18.89 23.90 6.53
CA LYS A 25 -18.67 24.70 7.75
C LYS A 25 -19.23 26.12 7.63
N GLN A 26 -19.32 26.66 6.41
CA GLN A 26 -19.88 27.98 6.13
C GLN A 26 -21.40 27.93 5.97
N ASP A 27 -21.93 26.86 5.38
CA ASP A 27 -23.37 26.62 5.21
C ASP A 27 -23.78 25.19 5.65
N PRO A 28 -23.98 24.97 6.97
CA PRO A 28 -24.26 23.65 7.51
C PRO A 28 -25.67 23.12 7.21
N GLN A 29 -26.57 23.96 6.69
CA GLN A 29 -27.94 23.56 6.33
C GLN A 29 -28.05 23.06 4.89
N ASN A 30 -26.99 23.19 4.10
CA ASN A 30 -26.99 22.73 2.71
C ASN A 30 -26.95 21.19 2.63
N GLY A 31 -28.15 20.60 2.47
CA GLY A 31 -28.33 19.16 2.38
C GLY A 31 -27.67 18.51 1.15
N ASP A 32 -27.49 19.26 0.07
CA ASP A 32 -26.81 18.77 -1.13
C ASP A 32 -25.30 18.63 -0.91
N LEU A 33 -24.68 19.65 -0.29
CA LEU A 33 -23.29 19.61 0.19
C LEU A 33 -23.04 18.38 1.09
N LYS A 34 -24.01 18.02 1.94
CA LYS A 34 -23.89 16.86 2.85
C LYS A 34 -23.86 15.54 2.07
N LYS A 35 -24.70 15.41 1.06
CA LYS A 35 -24.71 14.23 0.17
C LYS A 35 -23.40 14.10 -0.58
N GLN A 36 -22.91 15.19 -1.19
CA GLN A 36 -21.64 15.18 -1.92
C GLN A 36 -20.45 14.79 -1.03
N ILE A 37 -20.40 15.30 0.21
CA ILE A 37 -19.37 14.95 1.20
C ILE A 37 -19.40 13.45 1.51
N HIS A 38 -20.59 12.88 1.77
CA HIS A 38 -20.75 11.45 2.05
C HIS A 38 -20.36 10.57 0.86
N GLU A 39 -20.77 10.92 -0.36
CA GLU A 39 -20.37 10.18 -1.56
C GLU A 39 -18.86 10.20 -1.77
N ARG A 40 -18.23 11.37 -1.59
CA ARG A 40 -16.76 11.49 -1.66
C ARG A 40 -16.07 10.71 -0.56
N GLN A 41 -16.60 10.69 0.65
CA GLN A 41 -16.06 9.89 1.74
C GLN A 41 -16.06 8.40 1.39
N SER A 42 -17.13 7.90 0.78
CA SER A 42 -17.22 6.52 0.29
C SER A 42 -16.18 6.23 -0.82
N ARG A 43 -15.99 7.18 -1.76
CA ARG A 43 -14.94 7.06 -2.79
C ARG A 43 -13.53 7.03 -2.18
N ILE A 44 -13.25 7.88 -1.20
CA ILE A 44 -11.97 7.89 -0.46
C ILE A 44 -11.74 6.55 0.24
N ALA A 45 -12.75 6.00 0.92
CA ALA A 45 -12.63 4.72 1.60
C ALA A 45 -12.27 3.59 0.61
N ALA A 46 -12.99 3.49 -0.51
CA ALA A 46 -12.73 2.48 -1.54
C ALA A 46 -11.32 2.61 -2.16
N LEU A 47 -10.89 3.84 -2.46
CA LEU A 47 -9.55 4.11 -2.98
C LEU A 47 -8.45 3.78 -1.95
N ASN A 48 -8.67 4.11 -0.68
CA ASN A 48 -7.75 3.81 0.41
C ASN A 48 -7.61 2.29 0.64
N GLU A 49 -8.71 1.54 0.65
CA GLU A 49 -8.70 0.08 0.75
C GLU A 49 -7.90 -0.58 -0.39
N LYS A 50 -8.12 -0.11 -1.62
CA LYS A 50 -7.36 -0.59 -2.79
C LYS A 50 -5.85 -0.30 -2.62
N GLN A 51 -5.50 0.87 -2.10
CA GLN A 51 -4.11 1.25 -1.89
C GLN A 51 -3.45 0.44 -0.76
N VAL A 52 -4.15 0.22 0.35
CA VAL A 52 -3.68 -0.61 1.48
C VAL A 52 -3.46 -2.05 1.02
N ARG A 53 -4.42 -2.63 0.28
CA ARG A 53 -4.29 -3.99 -0.27
C ARG A 53 -3.04 -4.13 -1.13
N ASN A 54 -2.82 -3.20 -2.06
CA ASN A 54 -1.65 -3.23 -2.93
C ASN A 54 -0.34 -3.10 -2.13
N ARG A 55 -0.30 -2.22 -1.11
CA ARG A 55 0.86 -2.09 -0.22
C ARG A 55 1.13 -3.37 0.57
N SER A 56 0.10 -3.99 1.15
CA SER A 56 0.25 -5.25 1.88
C SER A 56 0.76 -6.38 0.98
N ILE A 57 0.23 -6.53 -0.24
CA ILE A 57 0.72 -7.54 -1.19
C ILE A 57 2.19 -7.28 -1.54
N GLN A 58 2.55 -6.03 -1.82
CA GLN A 58 3.92 -5.67 -2.18
C GLN A 58 4.91 -5.94 -1.04
N LEU A 59 4.51 -5.71 0.21
CA LEU A 59 5.31 -6.04 1.39
C LEU A 59 5.48 -7.55 1.55
N CYS A 60 4.40 -8.32 1.42
CA CYS A 60 4.46 -9.80 1.48
C CYS A 60 5.38 -10.37 0.40
N LEU A 61 5.29 -9.88 -0.84
CA LEU A 61 6.15 -10.33 -1.94
C LEU A 61 7.63 -10.04 -1.66
N VAL A 62 7.95 -8.83 -1.19
CA VAL A 62 9.33 -8.48 -0.82
C VAL A 62 9.83 -9.36 0.32
N PHE A 63 9.02 -9.59 1.34
CA PHE A 63 9.37 -10.46 2.46
C PHE A 63 9.66 -11.90 2.00
N LEU A 64 8.80 -12.46 1.15
CA LEU A 64 9.00 -13.80 0.57
C LEU A 64 10.26 -13.87 -0.29
N LEU A 65 10.56 -12.84 -1.08
CA LEU A 65 11.79 -12.79 -1.88
C LEU A 65 13.05 -12.73 -1.00
N VAL A 66 13.05 -11.92 0.04
CA VAL A 66 14.18 -11.83 0.97
C VAL A 66 14.37 -13.16 1.70
N PHE A 67 13.28 -13.77 2.18
CA PHE A 67 13.30 -15.05 2.87
C PHE A 67 13.85 -16.17 1.98
N THR A 68 13.39 -16.26 0.73
CA THR A 68 13.88 -17.27 -0.22
C THR A 68 15.36 -17.09 -0.53
N MET A 69 15.81 -15.85 -0.75
CA MET A 69 17.24 -15.56 -0.97
C MET A 69 18.09 -15.92 0.26
N HIS A 70 17.60 -15.63 1.47
CA HIS A 70 18.26 -16.01 2.71
C HIS A 70 18.40 -17.53 2.85
N CYS A 71 17.32 -18.29 2.62
CA CYS A 71 17.35 -19.76 2.61
C CYS A 71 18.34 -20.32 1.58
N LEU A 72 18.38 -19.76 0.37
CA LEU A 72 19.33 -20.15 -0.66
C LEU A 72 20.78 -19.86 -0.24
N ASN A 73 21.03 -18.72 0.42
CA ASN A 73 22.34 -18.37 0.92
C ASN A 73 22.81 -19.35 2.02
N ILE A 74 21.94 -19.67 2.99
CA ILE A 74 22.24 -20.68 4.03
C ILE A 74 22.57 -22.03 3.39
N ARG A 75 21.79 -22.48 2.40
CA ARG A 75 22.06 -23.75 1.69
C ARG A 75 23.40 -23.74 0.96
N LYS A 76 23.74 -22.63 0.28
CA LYS A 76 25.04 -22.47 -0.39
C LYS A 76 26.19 -22.53 0.60
N VAL A 77 26.11 -21.81 1.72
CA VAL A 77 27.12 -21.84 2.79
C VAL A 77 27.27 -23.24 3.37
N SER A 78 26.15 -23.94 3.62
CA SER A 78 26.15 -25.31 4.13
C SER A 78 26.79 -26.30 3.15
N ALA A 79 26.52 -26.14 1.85
CA ALA A 79 27.15 -26.96 0.81
C ALA A 79 28.65 -26.70 0.70
N LEU A 80 29.07 -25.44 0.82
CA LEU A 80 30.48 -25.04 0.79
C LEU A 80 31.24 -25.56 2.03
N ALA A 81 30.65 -25.44 3.21
CA ALA A 81 31.21 -25.96 4.46
C ALA A 81 31.40 -27.49 4.40
N LYS A 82 30.47 -28.22 3.77
CA LYS A 82 30.62 -29.66 3.53
C LYS A 82 31.80 -29.97 2.60
N LYS A 83 31.99 -29.18 1.53
CA LYS A 83 33.13 -29.35 0.61
C LYS A 83 34.46 -29.11 1.30
N TYR A 84 34.61 -28.03 2.07
CA TYR A 84 35.84 -27.76 2.82
C TYR A 84 36.16 -28.87 3.82
N ARG A 85 35.15 -29.36 4.56
CA ARG A 85 35.34 -30.47 5.51
C ARG A 85 35.81 -31.77 4.86
N GLN A 86 35.36 -32.06 3.62
CA GLN A 86 35.80 -33.24 2.86
C GLN A 86 37.20 -33.08 2.26
N GLN A 87 37.70 -31.84 2.11
CA GLN A 87 39.03 -31.55 1.61
C GLN A 87 40.12 -31.56 2.69
N GLY A 88 39.76 -31.83 3.95
CA GLY A 88 40.71 -31.99 5.06
C GLY A 88 41.43 -30.70 5.47
N ILE A 89 40.87 -29.54 5.13
CA ILE A 89 41.30 -28.21 5.61
C ILE A 89 40.55 -27.89 6.91
#